data_AF-L9W392-F1
#
_entry.id   AF-L9W392-F1
#
_cell.length_a   1.000
_cell.length_b   1.000
_cell.length_c   1.000
_cell.angle_alpha   90.00
_cell.angle_beta   90.00
_cell.angle_gamma   90.00
#
_symmetry.space_group_name_H-M   'P 1'
#
loop_
_entity.id
_entity.type
_entity.pdbx_description
1 polymer ?
#
loop_
_entity_poly.entity_id
_entity_poly.type
_entity_poly.pdbx_seq_one_letter_code
_entity_poly.pdbx_strand_id
1 'polypeptide(L)'
;MGDNEDTTTDEPFHPLGDEWQTELEAILEETDHDTELGLAMAGDAMRVTAGELSESAFYERYHEAVVDEFGEDERPVERPADDGQLEGTLSRFGVDDESRREVMQKIGVGAGAVGLGTWGTVSDDEPRFGASASDETATEQDDEEGVQWGMVLDLERCDGCLSCVVACAEEHNWEQGANWMYVLDYEDSTPGGRNRLIRPCQHCTDAPCEKVCPTTARHTRQSDGLVLTDYDVCIGCRYCQVACPYGVNYFQWGEPEVSAEELEEDHIYDERGRWVGSRSPKGVMEKCTFCATRQDGSKGEELVGRTACEDACPPEAIQFGDMNDSESDPQQYLDDPALARVQAQSPPEAELQEAIAVLTGETEPAEDDDDDGLTEREARSLVQAEGGTGDSTFRLLEDIGTEPNIVYIGNEPGPNAQQVDGPVDYEDVGHTDNRKDIVDRGTVGIDPFN
;
A
#
# COMPACT_ATOMS: atom_id res chain seq x y z
N MET A 1 44.47 1.83 -13.75
CA MET A 1 44.55 3.01 -12.86
C MET A 1 43.50 3.96 -13.37
N GLY A 2 42.27 3.64 -13.02
CA GLY A 2 41.05 4.38 -13.29
C GLY A 2 40.17 3.90 -12.16
N ASP A 3 40.31 4.60 -11.04
CA ASP A 3 39.55 4.37 -9.82
C ASP A 3 38.09 4.66 -10.16
N ASN A 4 37.25 3.62 -10.20
CA ASN A 4 35.83 3.80 -9.97
C ASN A 4 35.72 3.97 -8.45
N GLU A 5 35.66 5.22 -8.02
CA GLU A 5 35.15 5.56 -6.70
C GLU A 5 33.72 4.99 -6.62
N ASP A 6 33.63 3.86 -5.93
CA ASP A 6 32.43 3.33 -5.34
C ASP A 6 31.92 4.39 -4.37
N THR A 7 30.96 5.20 -4.81
CA THR A 7 30.20 6.07 -3.93
C THR A 7 29.13 5.22 -3.26
N THR A 8 29.55 4.33 -2.35
CA THR A 8 28.69 3.96 -1.23
C THR A 8 28.58 5.22 -0.39
N THR A 9 27.53 6.00 -0.60
CA THR A 9 27.12 7.00 0.38
C THR A 9 26.89 6.26 1.69
N ASP A 10 27.59 6.65 2.75
CA ASP A 10 27.40 6.20 4.14
C ASP A 10 26.00 6.57 4.69
N GLU A 11 25.00 6.78 3.84
CA GLU A 11 23.63 7.14 4.19
C GLU A 11 22.74 5.88 4.12
N PRO A 12 21.86 5.67 5.11
CA PRO A 12 20.95 4.54 5.11
C PRO A 12 19.97 4.68 3.96
N PHE A 13 19.67 3.58 3.27
CA PHE A 13 18.61 3.58 2.26
C PHE A 13 17.23 3.50 2.91
N HIS A 14 17.13 2.93 4.12
CA HIS A 14 15.85 2.73 4.76
C HIS A 14 15.32 4.04 5.36
N PRO A 15 14.06 4.44 5.09
CA PRO A 15 13.48 5.71 5.55
C PRO A 15 13.20 5.79 7.06
N LEU A 16 13.61 4.79 7.84
CA LEU A 16 13.52 4.80 9.31
C LEU A 16 14.90 5.06 9.96
N GLY A 17 15.91 5.36 9.13
CA GLY A 17 17.25 5.74 9.58
C GLY A 17 18.23 4.59 9.78
N ASP A 18 19.46 4.97 10.16
CA ASP A 18 20.62 4.07 10.31
C ASP A 18 20.42 3.03 11.42
N GLU A 19 19.87 3.45 12.56
CA GLU A 19 19.62 2.54 13.68
C GLU A 19 18.67 1.41 13.28
N TRP A 20 17.59 1.74 12.57
CA TRP A 20 16.64 0.74 12.07
C TRP A 20 17.29 -0.17 11.02
N GLN A 21 18.07 0.39 10.08
CA GLN A 21 18.78 -0.44 9.10
C GLN A 21 19.79 -1.38 9.76
N THR A 22 20.50 -0.92 10.79
CA THR A 22 21.43 -1.76 11.60
C THR A 22 20.68 -2.90 12.29
N GLU A 23 19.47 -2.63 12.78
CA GLU A 23 18.65 -3.67 13.39
C GLU A 23 18.10 -4.67 12.37
N LEU A 24 17.70 -4.21 11.18
CA LEU A 24 17.33 -5.08 10.07
C LEU A 24 18.49 -5.96 9.61
N GLU A 25 19.72 -5.44 9.61
CA GLU A 25 20.93 -6.23 9.36
C GLU A 25 21.11 -7.32 10.41
N ALA A 26 21.07 -6.97 11.70
CA ALA A 26 21.16 -7.95 12.80
C ALA A 26 20.05 -9.02 12.73
N ILE A 27 18.85 -8.60 12.33
CA ILE A 27 17.70 -9.47 12.06
C ILE A 27 18.01 -10.48 10.94
N LEU A 28 18.62 -10.05 9.84
CA LEU A 28 18.99 -10.95 8.75
C LEU A 28 20.15 -11.87 9.14
N GLU A 29 21.11 -11.41 9.95
CA GLU A 29 22.22 -12.24 10.46
C GLU A 29 21.74 -13.42 11.33
N GLU A 30 20.53 -13.34 11.90
CA GLU A 30 19.91 -14.45 12.63
C GLU A 30 19.32 -15.53 11.71
N THR A 31 19.25 -15.27 10.41
CA THR A 31 18.75 -16.22 9.40
C THR A 31 19.88 -17.06 8.80
N ASP A 32 19.53 -18.15 8.13
CA ASP A 32 20.48 -18.96 7.36
C ASP A 32 20.76 -18.38 5.95
N HIS A 33 20.33 -17.13 5.70
CA HIS A 33 20.33 -16.47 4.39
C HIS A 33 21.38 -15.36 4.29
N ASP A 34 21.71 -14.94 3.07
CA ASP A 34 22.74 -13.93 2.82
C ASP A 34 22.22 -12.53 3.17
N THR A 35 22.78 -11.95 4.24
CA THR A 35 22.43 -10.60 4.72
C THR A 35 22.83 -9.51 3.74
N GLU A 36 23.99 -9.61 3.09
CA GLU A 36 24.49 -8.59 2.17
C GLU A 36 23.60 -8.54 0.92
N LEU A 37 23.21 -9.72 0.39
CA LEU A 37 22.27 -9.80 -0.72
C LEU A 37 20.91 -9.22 -0.34
N GLY A 38 20.37 -9.57 0.83
CA GLY A 38 19.07 -9.08 1.30
C GLY A 38 19.01 -7.55 1.43
N LEU A 39 20.04 -6.94 2.03
CA LEU A 39 20.14 -5.48 2.15
C LEU A 39 20.31 -4.81 0.79
N ALA A 40 21.15 -5.36 -0.10
CA ALA A 40 21.37 -4.82 -1.43
C ALA A 40 20.09 -4.86 -2.27
N MET A 41 19.37 -5.98 -2.25
CA MET A 41 18.09 -6.14 -2.94
C MET A 41 17.03 -5.19 -2.37
N ALA A 42 16.97 -5.01 -1.06
CA ALA A 42 16.03 -4.07 -0.42
C ALA A 42 16.25 -2.62 -0.88
N GLY A 43 17.51 -2.15 -0.85
CA GLY A 43 17.84 -0.80 -1.31
C GLY A 43 17.53 -0.59 -2.79
N ASP A 44 17.92 -1.54 -3.64
CA ASP A 44 17.63 -1.45 -5.06
C ASP A 44 16.15 -1.61 -5.40
N ALA A 45 15.38 -2.38 -4.62
CA ALA A 45 13.92 -2.47 -4.79
C ALA A 45 13.24 -1.12 -4.51
N MET A 46 13.69 -0.37 -3.50
CA MET A 46 13.22 1.00 -3.27
C MET A 46 13.60 1.93 -4.43
N ARG A 47 14.80 1.77 -5.02
CA ARG A 47 15.20 2.52 -6.21
C ARG A 47 14.39 2.15 -7.45
N VAL A 48 13.93 0.90 -7.57
CA VAL A 48 12.97 0.52 -8.61
C VAL A 48 11.68 1.30 -8.43
N THR A 49 11.18 1.32 -7.20
CA THR A 49 9.95 2.01 -6.84
C THR A 49 10.02 3.52 -7.00
N ALA A 50 11.17 4.13 -6.73
CA ALA A 50 11.43 5.54 -7.03
C ALA A 50 11.63 5.84 -8.54
N GLY A 51 11.58 4.82 -9.42
CA GLY A 51 11.82 4.95 -10.86
C GLY A 51 13.28 5.18 -11.26
N GLU A 52 14.22 5.02 -10.33
CA GLU A 52 15.66 5.20 -10.55
C GLU A 52 16.34 3.96 -11.15
N LEU A 53 15.70 2.79 -11.01
CA LEU A 53 16.16 1.51 -11.55
C LEU A 53 14.98 0.80 -12.24
N SER A 54 15.16 0.26 -13.45
CA SER A 54 14.11 -0.55 -14.07
C SER A 54 14.04 -1.94 -13.44
N GLU A 55 12.86 -2.54 -13.33
CA GLU A 55 12.68 -3.94 -12.89
C GLU A 55 13.55 -4.94 -13.65
N SER A 56 13.71 -4.78 -14.97
CA SER A 56 14.56 -5.67 -15.77
C SER A 56 16.03 -5.60 -15.35
N ALA A 57 16.52 -4.39 -15.03
CA ALA A 57 17.89 -4.20 -14.56
C ALA A 57 18.08 -4.70 -13.12
N PHE A 58 17.04 -4.60 -12.28
CA PHE A 58 17.01 -5.22 -10.96
C PHE A 58 17.13 -6.75 -11.08
N TYR A 59 16.27 -7.36 -11.90
CA TYR A 59 16.29 -8.79 -12.14
C TYR A 59 17.62 -9.27 -12.72
N GLU A 60 18.14 -8.62 -13.76
CA GLU A 60 19.45 -8.95 -14.35
C GLU A 60 20.60 -8.85 -13.33
N ARG A 61 20.50 -7.96 -12.35
CA ARG A 61 21.52 -7.76 -11.31
C ARG A 61 21.52 -8.88 -10.27
N TYR A 62 20.34 -9.29 -9.80
CA TYR A 62 20.22 -10.17 -8.64
C TYR A 62 19.85 -11.61 -8.98
N HIS A 63 19.38 -11.90 -10.20
CA HIS A 63 18.86 -13.23 -10.55
C HIS A 63 19.86 -14.36 -10.30
N GLU A 64 21.12 -14.22 -10.73
CA GLU A 64 22.15 -15.26 -10.52
C GLU A 64 22.40 -15.50 -9.02
N ALA A 65 22.56 -14.44 -8.22
CA ALA A 65 22.78 -14.54 -6.78
C ALA A 65 21.58 -15.17 -6.05
N VAL A 66 20.35 -14.77 -6.41
CA VAL A 66 19.11 -15.34 -5.86
C VAL A 66 19.00 -16.83 -6.19
N VAL A 67 19.27 -17.22 -7.44
CA VAL A 67 19.24 -18.64 -7.84
C VAL A 67 20.35 -19.45 -7.14
N ASP A 68 21.53 -18.88 -6.97
CA ASP A 68 22.63 -19.53 -6.26
C ASP A 68 22.32 -19.76 -4.78
N GLU A 69 21.62 -18.83 -4.12
CA GLU A 69 21.24 -18.94 -2.71
C GLU A 69 20.02 -19.83 -2.50
N PHE A 70 18.92 -19.55 -3.20
CA PHE A 70 17.60 -20.12 -2.94
C PHE A 70 17.25 -21.29 -3.88
N GLY A 71 18.00 -21.46 -4.97
CA GLY A 71 17.66 -22.37 -6.05
C GLY A 71 16.60 -21.80 -7.00
N GLU A 72 16.30 -22.55 -8.06
CA GLU A 72 15.16 -22.25 -8.93
C GLU A 72 13.87 -22.74 -8.28
N ASP A 73 12.87 -21.86 -8.19
CA ASP A 73 11.53 -22.27 -7.80
C ASP A 73 10.83 -23.01 -8.94
N GLU A 74 10.88 -24.34 -8.92
CA GLU A 74 10.24 -25.21 -9.93
C GLU A 74 8.72 -25.39 -9.69
N ARG A 75 8.12 -24.73 -8.69
CA ARG A 75 6.69 -24.88 -8.44
C ARG A 75 5.88 -24.32 -9.62
N PRO A 76 4.80 -25.01 -10.03
CA PRO A 76 3.96 -24.53 -11.11
C PRO A 76 3.27 -23.22 -10.69
N VAL A 77 3.74 -22.09 -11.21
CA VAL A 77 3.04 -20.81 -11.06
C VAL A 77 1.76 -20.91 -11.89
N GLU A 78 0.61 -21.11 -11.24
CA GLU A 78 -0.69 -20.88 -11.88
C GLU A 78 -0.83 -19.38 -12.14
N ARG A 79 -0.34 -18.95 -13.31
CA ARG A 79 -0.59 -17.60 -13.81
C ARG A 79 -2.09 -17.50 -14.13
N PRO A 80 -2.79 -16.44 -13.69
CA PRO A 80 -4.14 -16.15 -14.15
C PRO A 80 -4.18 -16.17 -15.68
N ALA A 81 -5.33 -16.53 -16.25
CA ALA A 81 -5.52 -16.51 -17.69
C ALA A 81 -5.21 -15.11 -18.22
N ASP A 82 -4.11 -15.01 -18.97
CA ASP A 82 -3.61 -13.81 -19.63
C ASP A 82 -4.75 -13.07 -20.34
N ASP A 83 -5.19 -11.97 -19.75
CA ASP A 83 -6.09 -10.98 -20.32
C ASP A 83 -5.28 -9.97 -21.15
N GLY A 84 -4.29 -10.44 -21.89
CA GLY A 84 -3.66 -9.72 -23.00
C GLY A 84 -2.88 -8.45 -22.62
N GLN A 85 -2.82 -8.07 -21.34
CA GLN A 85 -1.98 -6.97 -20.89
C GLN A 85 -0.50 -7.35 -20.89
N LEU A 86 -0.17 -8.65 -20.74
CA LEU A 86 1.21 -9.15 -20.78
C LEU A 86 1.81 -9.20 -22.20
N GLU A 87 0.98 -9.25 -23.25
CA GLU A 87 1.43 -9.18 -24.66
C GLU A 87 2.01 -7.80 -25.01
N GLY A 88 1.60 -6.73 -24.31
CA GLY A 88 2.13 -5.37 -24.49
C GLY A 88 3.57 -5.21 -23.97
N THR A 89 3.89 -5.92 -22.89
CA THR A 89 5.18 -5.77 -22.18
C THR A 89 6.24 -6.74 -22.72
N LEU A 90 5.85 -7.97 -23.08
CA LEU A 90 6.78 -8.98 -23.61
C LEU A 90 7.11 -8.80 -25.10
N SER A 91 6.29 -8.09 -25.87
CA SER A 91 6.67 -7.68 -27.25
C SER A 91 7.78 -6.62 -27.28
N ARG A 92 8.14 -6.05 -26.12
CA ARG A 92 9.24 -5.10 -25.92
C ARG A 92 10.56 -5.76 -25.49
N PHE A 93 10.53 -6.98 -24.95
CA PHE A 93 11.71 -7.76 -24.58
C PHE A 93 12.01 -8.81 -25.64
N GLY A 94 12.57 -8.34 -26.76
CA GLY A 94 12.89 -9.21 -27.88
C GLY A 94 14.22 -9.95 -27.70
N VAL A 95 14.17 -11.25 -27.40
CA VAL A 95 15.13 -12.33 -27.81
C VAL A 95 14.34 -13.65 -27.68
N ASP A 96 14.14 -14.51 -28.70
CA ASP A 96 15.18 -15.25 -29.42
C ASP A 96 15.25 -15.08 -30.95
N ASP A 97 16.50 -15.05 -31.41
CA ASP A 97 16.97 -14.43 -32.66
C ASP A 97 17.32 -15.46 -33.77
N GLU A 98 17.39 -16.76 -33.46
CA GLU A 98 17.90 -17.75 -34.43
C GLU A 98 16.86 -18.13 -35.51
N SER A 99 15.56 -17.99 -35.22
CA SER A 99 14.47 -18.26 -36.17
C SER A 99 14.07 -17.04 -37.02
N ARG A 100 14.41 -15.81 -36.61
CA ARG A 100 14.03 -14.56 -37.31
C ARG A 100 14.88 -14.32 -38.56
N ARG A 101 16.18 -14.67 -38.53
CA ARG A 101 17.09 -14.51 -39.68
C ARG A 101 16.77 -15.45 -40.84
N GLU A 102 16.32 -16.68 -40.56
CA GLU A 102 16.01 -17.64 -41.62
C GLU A 102 14.70 -17.29 -42.36
N VAL A 103 13.74 -16.69 -41.65
CA VAL A 103 12.45 -16.26 -42.21
C VAL A 103 12.59 -14.95 -42.99
N MET A 104 13.34 -13.96 -42.47
CA MET A 104 13.58 -12.69 -43.17
C MET A 104 14.48 -12.84 -44.41
N GLN A 105 15.36 -13.85 -44.44
CA GLN A 105 16.21 -14.13 -45.61
C GLN A 105 15.48 -14.91 -46.72
N LYS A 106 14.34 -15.55 -46.42
CA LYS A 106 13.49 -16.27 -47.40
C LYS A 106 12.35 -15.43 -47.99
N ILE A 107 12.00 -14.29 -47.40
CA ILE A 107 10.82 -13.49 -47.84
C ILE A 107 11.21 -12.21 -48.61
N GLY A 108 12.49 -11.80 -48.62
CA GLY A 108 12.93 -10.50 -49.16
C GLY A 108 13.67 -10.47 -50.50
N VAL A 109 13.70 -11.54 -51.31
CA VAL A 109 14.29 -11.49 -52.67
C VAL A 109 13.39 -12.20 -53.69
N GLY A 110 12.61 -11.39 -54.41
CA GLY A 110 12.28 -11.64 -55.82
C GLY A 110 10.83 -11.98 -56.16
N ALA A 111 10.04 -10.95 -56.53
CA ALA A 111 9.26 -10.92 -57.79
C ALA A 111 8.50 -9.58 -57.97
N GLY A 112 8.78 -8.87 -59.08
CA GLY A 112 7.86 -7.92 -59.75
C GLY A 112 7.98 -6.44 -59.35
N ALA A 113 8.81 -5.62 -60.01
CA ALA A 113 8.56 -4.91 -61.28
C ALA A 113 7.83 -3.55 -61.15
N VAL A 114 8.63 -2.48 -61.28
CA VAL A 114 8.41 -1.21 -62.02
C VAL A 114 7.24 -0.29 -61.62
N GLY A 115 7.57 0.91 -61.10
CA GLY A 115 6.71 2.09 -61.15
C GLY A 115 7.35 3.32 -60.50
N LEU A 116 7.81 4.26 -61.31
CA LEU A 116 8.58 5.47 -60.97
C LEU A 116 7.72 6.67 -60.53
N GLY A 117 8.29 7.52 -59.66
CA GLY A 117 8.02 8.96 -59.53
C GLY A 117 7.43 9.38 -58.18
N THR A 118 7.80 10.47 -57.51
CA THR A 118 8.73 11.59 -57.73
C THR A 118 8.88 12.36 -56.40
N TRP A 119 10.12 12.77 -56.03
CA TRP A 119 10.53 13.99 -55.29
C TRP A 119 9.93 14.29 -53.88
N GLY A 120 10.66 14.72 -52.84
CA GLY A 120 12.04 15.18 -52.70
C GLY A 120 12.39 15.52 -51.23
N THR A 121 13.67 15.32 -50.89
CA THR A 121 14.60 16.22 -50.15
C THR A 121 14.19 16.84 -48.80
N VAL A 122 14.91 16.38 -47.76
CA VAL A 122 15.57 17.10 -46.62
C VAL A 122 14.99 18.45 -46.16
N SER A 123 14.55 18.53 -44.90
CA SER A 123 15.40 18.89 -43.74
C SER A 123 14.54 19.09 -42.48
N ASP A 124 15.16 18.75 -41.36
CA ASP A 124 15.05 19.30 -40.00
C ASP A 124 13.78 20.07 -39.59
N ASP A 125 13.07 19.55 -38.59
CA ASP A 125 12.60 20.34 -37.43
C ASP A 125 12.17 19.37 -36.32
N GLU A 126 12.89 19.38 -35.19
CA GLU A 126 12.36 18.95 -33.90
C GLU A 126 11.32 19.98 -33.41
N PRO A 127 10.22 19.53 -32.78
CA PRO A 127 9.66 20.27 -31.66
C PRO A 127 9.56 19.33 -30.44
N ARG A 128 10.35 19.55 -29.38
CA ARG A 128 10.03 20.43 -28.23
C ARG A 128 8.60 20.28 -27.72
N PHE A 129 8.53 19.68 -26.53
CA PHE A 129 7.44 19.71 -25.56
C PHE A 129 6.71 21.05 -25.53
N GLY A 130 5.40 20.99 -25.68
CA GLY A 130 4.47 22.08 -25.47
C GLY A 130 3.29 21.56 -24.65
N ALA A 131 3.09 22.16 -23.49
CA ALA A 131 1.89 22.02 -22.68
C ALA A 131 0.64 22.41 -23.49
N SER A 132 -0.48 21.75 -23.22
CA SER A 132 -1.81 22.24 -23.61
C SER A 132 -2.76 22.15 -22.43
N ALA A 133 -3.29 23.31 -22.07
CA ALA A 133 -4.41 23.50 -21.17
C ALA A 133 -5.73 23.08 -21.84
N SER A 134 -6.61 22.51 -21.01
CA SER A 134 -8.07 22.58 -20.99
C SER A 134 -8.82 22.84 -22.32
N ASP A 135 -9.52 21.81 -22.79
CA ASP A 135 -10.80 21.97 -23.47
C ASP A 135 -11.78 20.96 -22.85
N GLU A 136 -12.84 21.48 -22.24
CA GLU A 136 -13.90 20.72 -21.60
C GLU A 136 -14.69 19.95 -22.65
N THR A 137 -14.55 18.64 -22.62
CA THR A 137 -15.66 17.73 -22.97
C THR A 137 -15.51 16.54 -22.06
N ALA A 138 -16.24 16.56 -20.94
CA ALA A 138 -16.47 15.40 -20.09
C ALA A 138 -17.20 14.37 -20.94
N THR A 139 -16.44 13.53 -21.63
CA THR A 139 -16.84 12.16 -21.85
C THR A 139 -16.55 11.46 -20.55
N GLU A 140 -17.60 11.10 -19.81
CA GLU A 140 -17.56 10.00 -18.85
C GLU A 140 -17.03 8.77 -19.60
N GLN A 141 -15.71 8.63 -19.58
CA GLN A 141 -15.06 7.36 -19.75
C GLN A 141 -15.08 6.78 -18.34
N ASP A 142 -16.15 6.05 -18.03
CA ASP A 142 -16.01 4.89 -17.14
C ASP A 142 -15.05 3.95 -17.86
N ASP A 143 -13.76 4.27 -17.82
CA ASP A 143 -12.76 3.23 -17.85
C ASP A 143 -13.04 2.48 -16.54
N GLU A 144 -13.71 1.32 -16.61
CA GLU A 144 -13.85 0.41 -15.47
C GLU A 144 -12.42 -0.01 -15.08
N GLU A 145 -11.69 0.88 -14.40
CA GLU A 145 -10.53 0.53 -13.61
C GLU A 145 -11.04 -0.54 -12.63
N GLY A 146 -10.37 -1.68 -12.59
CA GLY A 146 -10.76 -2.77 -11.69
C GLY A 146 -10.75 -2.31 -10.23
N VAL A 147 -11.20 -3.18 -9.32
CA VAL A 147 -11.19 -2.85 -7.89
C VAL A 147 -9.78 -2.48 -7.43
N GLN A 148 -9.63 -1.47 -6.60
CA GLN A 148 -8.38 -1.17 -5.92
C GLN A 148 -8.68 -0.93 -4.44
N TRP A 149 -8.52 -1.97 -3.63
CA TRP A 149 -8.77 -1.83 -2.19
C TRP A 149 -7.81 -0.84 -1.55
N GLY A 150 -8.36 0.04 -0.73
CA GLY A 150 -7.61 1.00 0.06
C GLY A 150 -8.35 1.47 1.30
N MET A 151 -7.70 2.37 2.03
CA MET A 151 -8.20 2.82 3.32
C MET A 151 -7.98 4.33 3.50
N VAL A 152 -8.92 4.99 4.15
CA VAL A 152 -8.79 6.37 4.62
C VAL A 152 -8.76 6.36 6.13
N LEU A 153 -7.72 6.97 6.70
CA LEU A 153 -7.44 7.00 8.13
C LEU A 153 -7.53 8.43 8.65
N ASP A 154 -8.58 8.72 9.41
CA ASP A 154 -8.77 10.02 10.03
C ASP A 154 -8.07 10.11 11.39
N LEU A 155 -6.85 10.64 11.37
CA LEU A 155 -6.00 10.79 12.54
C LEU A 155 -6.52 11.88 13.48
N GLU A 156 -7.33 12.83 13.00
CA GLU A 156 -7.95 13.86 13.84
C GLU A 156 -9.10 13.29 14.70
N ARG A 157 -9.71 12.18 14.23
CA ARG A 157 -10.78 11.46 14.94
C ARG A 157 -10.29 10.33 15.82
N CYS A 158 -9.17 9.71 15.49
CA CYS A 158 -8.62 8.60 16.26
C CYS A 158 -8.39 9.00 17.73
N ASP A 159 -8.90 8.22 18.68
CA ASP A 159 -8.75 8.45 20.12
C ASP A 159 -7.67 7.59 20.78
N GLY A 160 -7.08 6.64 20.06
CA GLY A 160 -6.02 5.76 20.55
C GLY A 160 -6.52 4.60 21.41
N CYS A 161 -7.81 4.22 21.31
CA CYS A 161 -8.41 3.16 22.13
C CYS A 161 -7.92 1.73 21.83
N LEU A 162 -7.15 1.52 20.76
CA LEU A 162 -6.66 0.22 20.28
C LEU A 162 -7.73 -0.81 19.92
N SER A 163 -9.01 -0.43 19.81
CA SER A 163 -10.08 -1.36 19.42
C SER A 163 -9.87 -1.98 18.03
N CYS A 164 -9.29 -1.21 17.10
CA CYS A 164 -8.89 -1.71 15.79
C CYS A 164 -7.82 -2.80 15.85
N VAL A 165 -6.85 -2.68 16.77
CA VAL A 165 -5.78 -3.68 16.97
C VAL A 165 -6.39 -4.98 17.51
N VAL A 166 -7.26 -4.88 18.52
CA VAL A 166 -7.95 -6.03 19.11
C VAL A 166 -8.84 -6.73 18.07
N ALA A 167 -9.59 -5.98 17.26
CA ALA A 167 -10.43 -6.57 16.23
C ALA A 167 -9.62 -7.22 15.09
N CYS A 168 -8.51 -6.61 14.68
CA CYS A 168 -7.56 -7.23 13.76
C CYS A 168 -7.05 -8.55 14.33
N ALA A 169 -6.81 -8.60 15.63
CA ALA A 169 -6.36 -9.81 16.30
C ALA A 169 -7.39 -10.93 16.34
N GLU A 170 -8.62 -10.60 16.67
CA GLU A 170 -9.72 -11.55 16.75
C GLU A 170 -10.14 -12.06 15.37
N GLU A 171 -10.10 -11.21 14.34
CA GLU A 171 -10.44 -11.62 12.96
C GLU A 171 -9.39 -12.57 12.38
N HIS A 172 -8.12 -12.33 12.70
CA HIS A 172 -6.99 -13.03 12.08
C HIS A 172 -6.29 -14.05 12.99
N ASN A 173 -6.66 -14.22 14.25
CA ASN A 173 -6.12 -15.25 15.15
C ASN A 173 -4.58 -15.35 15.22
N TRP A 174 -3.88 -14.29 14.85
CA TRP A 174 -2.42 -14.21 14.89
C TRP A 174 -1.84 -14.38 16.30
N GLU A 175 -0.54 -14.66 16.37
CA GLU A 175 0.15 -14.87 17.64
C GLU A 175 0.53 -13.58 18.35
N GLN A 176 0.77 -13.69 19.66
CA GLN A 176 1.15 -12.54 20.48
C GLN A 176 2.45 -11.91 20.00
N GLY A 177 2.42 -10.58 19.84
CA GLY A 177 3.56 -9.80 19.37
C GLY A 177 3.64 -9.59 17.86
N ALA A 178 2.70 -10.15 17.08
CA ALA A 178 2.70 -10.03 15.63
C ALA A 178 2.33 -8.62 15.11
N ASN A 179 1.55 -7.82 15.85
CA ASN A 179 1.13 -6.42 15.55
C ASN A 179 1.16 -5.94 14.05
N TRP A 180 0.07 -6.13 13.29
CA TRP A 180 -0.12 -5.99 11.84
C TRP A 180 -0.62 -4.59 11.54
N MET A 181 -1.06 -3.89 12.58
CA MET A 181 -1.29 -2.47 12.61
C MET A 181 -0.79 -1.88 13.93
N TYR A 182 -0.29 -0.66 13.83
CA TYR A 182 0.17 0.14 14.96
C TYR A 182 -0.70 1.35 15.17
N VAL A 183 -0.83 1.78 16.42
CA VAL A 183 -1.39 3.09 16.77
C VAL A 183 -0.34 3.81 17.60
N LEU A 184 0.34 4.77 16.97
CA LEU A 184 1.51 5.44 17.52
C LEU A 184 1.12 6.87 17.89
N ASP A 185 1.17 7.22 19.17
CA ASP A 185 1.09 8.61 19.60
C ASP A 185 2.46 9.27 19.42
N TYR A 186 2.51 10.53 18.98
CA TYR A 186 3.77 11.23 18.76
C TYR A 186 3.72 12.72 19.07
N GLU A 187 4.88 13.28 19.40
CA GLU A 187 5.12 14.72 19.51
C GLU A 187 5.95 15.20 18.31
N ASP A 188 5.59 16.35 17.78
CA ASP A 188 6.34 17.05 16.73
C ASP A 188 6.29 18.57 16.99
N SER A 189 7.16 19.30 16.32
CA SER A 189 7.22 20.76 16.29
C SER A 189 5.93 21.45 15.81
N THR A 190 5.02 20.70 15.19
CA THR A 190 3.71 21.18 14.75
C THR A 190 2.82 21.58 15.95
N PRO A 191 2.38 22.84 16.06
CA PRO A 191 1.56 23.28 17.19
C PRO A 191 0.14 22.69 17.15
N GLY A 192 -0.23 21.92 18.18
CA GLY A 192 -1.62 21.55 18.47
C GLY A 192 -1.85 20.06 18.70
N GLY A 193 -2.60 19.73 19.76
CA GLY A 193 -3.13 18.38 19.99
C GLY A 193 -2.11 17.30 20.39
N ARG A 194 -2.62 16.08 20.62
CA ARG A 194 -1.83 14.85 20.59
C ARG A 194 -1.84 14.37 19.15
N ASN A 195 -0.69 14.20 18.52
CA ASN A 195 -0.66 13.62 17.18
C ASN A 195 -0.62 12.10 17.27
N ARG A 196 -1.19 11.44 16.27
CA ARG A 196 -1.27 9.99 16.22
C ARG A 196 -1.12 9.49 14.80
N LEU A 197 -0.55 8.31 14.64
CA LEU A 197 -0.42 7.63 13.37
C LEU A 197 -0.95 6.20 13.51
N ILE A 198 -1.94 5.84 12.70
CA ILE A 198 -2.38 4.45 12.53
C ILE A 198 -1.55 3.84 11.39
N ARG A 199 -0.68 2.87 11.66
CA ARG A 199 0.29 2.34 10.67
C ARG A 199 0.10 0.85 10.40
N PRO A 200 -0.87 0.44 9.56
CA PRO A 200 -0.96 -0.91 9.03
C PRO A 200 -0.08 -1.09 7.77
N CYS A 201 -0.11 -2.28 7.17
CA CYS A 201 0.41 -2.46 5.80
C CYS A 201 -0.34 -1.53 4.83
N GLN A 202 0.43 -0.82 4.00
CA GLN A 202 -0.12 0.15 3.05
C GLN A 202 -0.62 -0.47 1.74
N HIS A 203 -0.43 -1.79 1.55
CA HIS A 203 -0.83 -2.51 0.34
C HIS A 203 -0.39 -1.80 -0.96
N CYS A 204 0.84 -1.30 -0.97
CA CYS A 204 1.47 -0.53 -2.06
C CYS A 204 1.17 -1.12 -3.45
N THR A 205 0.76 -0.27 -4.39
CA THR A 205 0.62 -0.66 -5.80
C THR A 205 1.97 -1.05 -6.38
N ASP A 206 3.02 -0.28 -6.04
CA ASP A 206 4.39 -0.64 -6.39
C ASP A 206 5.17 -1.14 -5.17
N ALA A 207 4.93 -2.41 -4.81
CA ALA A 207 5.44 -3.00 -3.58
C ALA A 207 6.93 -3.42 -3.67
N PRO A 208 7.88 -2.77 -2.97
CA PRO A 208 9.28 -3.21 -2.94
C PRO A 208 9.42 -4.58 -2.26
N CYS A 209 8.54 -4.89 -1.30
CA CYS A 209 8.54 -6.16 -0.59
C CYS A 209 8.21 -7.37 -1.48
N GLU A 210 7.45 -7.17 -2.57
CA GLU A 210 7.19 -8.19 -3.60
C GLU A 210 8.42 -8.43 -4.46
N LYS A 211 9.08 -7.35 -4.93
CA LYS A 211 10.25 -7.42 -5.81
C LYS A 211 11.41 -8.22 -5.23
N VAL A 212 11.57 -8.17 -3.90
CA VAL A 212 12.64 -8.89 -3.19
C VAL A 212 12.30 -10.31 -2.77
N CYS A 213 11.11 -10.81 -3.09
CA CYS A 213 10.70 -12.16 -2.68
C CYS A 213 11.22 -13.23 -3.67
N PRO A 214 12.21 -14.05 -3.29
CA PRO A 214 12.83 -15.00 -4.22
C PRO A 214 11.88 -16.13 -4.64
N THR A 215 10.87 -16.42 -3.82
CA THR A 215 9.93 -17.52 -4.03
C THR A 215 8.57 -17.07 -4.55
N THR A 216 8.37 -15.78 -4.80
CA THR A 216 7.06 -15.19 -5.17
C THR A 216 5.95 -15.42 -4.14
N ALA A 217 6.29 -15.79 -2.91
CA ALA A 217 5.34 -15.93 -1.81
C ALA A 217 4.64 -14.59 -1.53
N ARG A 218 5.42 -13.50 -1.47
CA ARG A 218 4.88 -12.13 -1.49
C ARG A 218 4.47 -11.82 -2.92
N HIS A 219 3.23 -11.40 -3.12
CA HIS A 219 2.70 -11.08 -4.43
C HIS A 219 1.56 -10.05 -4.33
N THR A 220 1.31 -9.32 -5.40
CA THR A 220 0.13 -8.46 -5.53
C THR A 220 -0.96 -9.17 -6.32
N ARG A 221 -2.19 -9.13 -5.80
CA ARG A 221 -3.37 -9.69 -6.47
C ARG A 221 -3.86 -8.72 -7.54
N GLN A 222 -3.93 -9.19 -8.79
CA GLN A 222 -4.24 -8.35 -9.95
C GLN A 222 -5.70 -7.89 -10.00
N SER A 223 -6.62 -8.64 -9.39
CA SER A 223 -8.05 -8.34 -9.42
C SER A 223 -8.44 -7.15 -8.54
N ASP A 224 -7.67 -6.87 -7.48
CA ASP A 224 -8.05 -5.89 -6.48
C ASP A 224 -6.91 -5.18 -5.72
N GLY A 225 -5.66 -5.40 -6.15
CA GLY A 225 -4.47 -4.73 -5.60
C GLY A 225 -4.01 -5.23 -4.23
N LEU A 226 -4.56 -6.31 -3.68
CA LEU A 226 -4.08 -6.82 -2.37
C LEU A 226 -2.67 -7.40 -2.47
N VAL A 227 -1.72 -6.80 -1.75
CA VAL A 227 -0.41 -7.42 -1.46
C VAL A 227 -0.59 -8.51 -0.40
N LEU A 228 -0.25 -9.76 -0.67
CA LEU A 228 -0.46 -10.90 0.24
C LEU A 228 0.83 -11.72 0.43
N THR A 229 0.89 -12.59 1.44
CA THR A 229 1.94 -13.63 1.53
C THR A 229 1.25 -14.97 1.33
N ASP A 230 1.73 -15.82 0.43
CA ASP A 230 1.39 -17.25 0.45
C ASP A 230 2.24 -17.96 1.53
N TYR A 231 1.57 -18.44 2.58
CA TYR A 231 2.19 -19.06 3.75
C TYR A 231 2.76 -20.46 3.45
N ASP A 232 2.23 -21.18 2.46
CA ASP A 232 2.80 -22.46 2.02
C ASP A 232 4.08 -22.27 1.19
N VAL A 233 4.25 -21.08 0.62
CA VAL A 233 5.34 -20.75 -0.30
C VAL A 233 6.46 -19.96 0.38
N CYS A 234 6.14 -19.24 1.45
CA CYS A 234 7.08 -18.42 2.20
C CYS A 234 8.16 -19.28 2.86
N ILE A 235 9.41 -18.91 2.63
CA ILE A 235 10.59 -19.60 3.21
C ILE A 235 11.20 -18.85 4.40
N GLY A 236 10.64 -17.69 4.77
CA GLY A 236 11.15 -16.95 5.91
C GLY A 236 12.50 -16.27 5.71
N CYS A 237 12.88 -15.91 4.48
CA CYS A 237 14.16 -15.23 4.22
C CYS A 237 14.20 -13.77 4.69
N ARG A 238 13.04 -13.19 5.02
CA ARG A 238 12.88 -11.85 5.62
C ARG A 238 13.37 -10.67 4.75
N TYR A 239 13.73 -10.89 3.48
CA TYR A 239 14.08 -9.78 2.57
C TYR A 239 12.93 -8.77 2.43
N CYS A 240 11.69 -9.25 2.40
CA CYS A 240 10.49 -8.40 2.37
C CYS A 240 10.29 -7.58 3.66
N GLN A 241 10.87 -8.00 4.79
CA GLN A 241 10.87 -7.24 6.03
C GLN A 241 11.75 -6.00 5.90
N VAL A 242 12.93 -6.17 5.32
CA VAL A 242 13.94 -5.12 5.13
C VAL A 242 13.55 -4.15 4.00
N ALA A 243 12.94 -4.65 2.93
CA ALA A 243 12.51 -3.81 1.81
C ALA A 243 11.26 -2.97 2.10
N CYS A 244 10.56 -3.20 3.21
CA CYS A 244 9.33 -2.50 3.51
C CYS A 244 9.60 -1.17 4.23
N PRO A 245 9.33 -0.01 3.61
CA PRO A 245 9.65 1.29 4.21
C PRO A 245 8.85 1.60 5.48
N TYR A 246 7.75 0.87 5.71
CA TYR A 246 6.83 1.10 6.82
C TYR A 246 7.12 0.24 8.07
N GLY A 247 8.01 -0.74 7.98
CA GLY A 247 8.33 -1.62 9.12
C GLY A 247 7.17 -2.49 9.62
N VAL A 248 6.19 -2.79 8.75
CA VAL A 248 4.91 -3.44 9.11
C VAL A 248 4.85 -4.95 8.86
N ASN A 249 5.93 -5.56 8.37
CA ASN A 249 6.02 -7.01 8.24
C ASN A 249 6.44 -7.65 9.56
N TYR A 250 5.81 -8.75 9.92
CA TYR A 250 6.14 -9.56 11.08
C TYR A 250 6.67 -10.93 10.64
N PHE A 251 7.67 -11.44 11.35
CA PHE A 251 8.18 -12.80 11.15
C PHE A 251 7.69 -13.69 12.29
N GLN A 252 7.09 -14.82 11.96
CA GLN A 252 6.59 -15.77 12.95
C GLN A 252 7.75 -16.58 13.55
N TRP A 253 8.17 -16.19 14.75
CA TRP A 253 9.30 -16.81 15.46
C TRP A 253 8.93 -18.12 16.17
N GLY A 254 7.72 -18.16 16.72
CA GLY A 254 7.22 -19.25 17.55
C GLY A 254 6.48 -20.29 16.73
N GLU A 255 6.35 -21.49 17.29
CA GLU A 255 5.29 -22.39 16.84
C GLU A 255 3.95 -21.83 17.33
N PRO A 256 2.89 -21.90 16.51
CA PRO A 256 1.54 -21.55 16.95
C PRO A 256 1.14 -22.23 18.26
N GLU A 257 0.46 -21.53 19.16
CA GLU A 257 0.05 -22.06 20.48
C GLU A 257 -1.20 -22.98 20.40
N VAL A 258 -1.47 -23.55 19.23
CA VAL A 258 -2.63 -24.39 18.92
C VAL A 258 -2.22 -25.72 18.30
N SER A 259 -3.17 -26.65 18.23
CA SER A 259 -2.92 -27.93 17.53
C SER A 259 -2.85 -27.73 16.02
N ALA A 260 -2.19 -28.63 15.30
CA ALA A 260 -2.15 -28.59 13.83
C ALA A 260 -3.55 -28.68 13.19
N GLU A 261 -4.48 -29.42 13.82
CA GLU A 261 -5.88 -29.52 13.36
C GLU A 261 -6.61 -28.18 13.52
N GLU A 262 -6.40 -27.50 14.65
CA GLU A 262 -6.96 -26.17 14.89
C GLU A 262 -6.34 -25.11 13.98
N LEU A 263 -5.04 -25.22 13.68
CA LEU A 263 -4.36 -24.36 12.71
C LEU A 263 -4.96 -24.53 11.30
N GLU A 264 -5.16 -25.77 10.85
CA GLU A 264 -5.78 -26.07 9.55
C GLU A 264 -7.22 -25.53 9.45
N GLU A 265 -7.97 -25.52 10.55
CA GLU A 265 -9.31 -24.93 10.62
C GLU A 265 -9.30 -23.39 10.53
N ASP A 266 -8.21 -22.75 10.98
CA ASP A 266 -8.03 -21.31 10.93
C ASP A 266 -7.58 -20.79 9.57
N HIS A 267 -7.13 -21.65 8.63
CA HIS A 267 -6.53 -21.20 7.37
C HIS A 267 -7.45 -20.26 6.58
N ILE A 268 -6.91 -19.10 6.24
CA ILE A 268 -7.55 -18.11 5.38
C ILE A 268 -6.97 -18.23 3.97
N TYR A 269 -7.82 -18.58 3.01
CA TYR A 269 -7.42 -18.72 1.61
C TYR A 269 -7.85 -17.50 0.79
N ASP A 270 -7.01 -17.08 -0.15
CA ASP A 270 -7.40 -16.12 -1.18
C ASP A 270 -8.26 -16.80 -2.28
N GLU A 271 -8.79 -16.01 -3.21
CA GLU A 271 -9.53 -16.50 -4.40
C GLU A 271 -8.76 -17.53 -5.27
N ARG A 272 -7.42 -17.61 -5.13
CA ARG A 272 -6.55 -18.56 -5.85
C ARG A 272 -6.28 -19.83 -5.02
N GLY A 273 -6.88 -19.95 -3.84
CA GLY A 273 -6.70 -21.09 -2.95
C GLY A 273 -5.35 -21.11 -2.24
N ARG A 274 -4.67 -19.97 -2.13
CA ARG A 274 -3.40 -19.85 -1.39
C ARG A 274 -3.67 -19.43 0.03
N TRP A 275 -2.97 -20.03 0.98
CA TRP A 275 -3.11 -19.67 2.39
C TRP A 275 -2.44 -18.32 2.63
N VAL A 276 -3.22 -17.27 2.90
CA VAL A 276 -2.72 -15.88 2.90
C VAL A 276 -2.92 -15.11 4.19
N GLY A 277 -3.59 -15.70 5.16
CA GLY A 277 -3.91 -15.04 6.42
C GLY A 277 -4.18 -16.06 7.50
N SER A 278 -4.63 -15.55 8.64
CA SER A 278 -4.73 -16.26 9.90
C SER A 278 -3.38 -16.53 10.57
N ARG A 279 -3.40 -17.34 11.63
CA ARG A 279 -2.25 -17.76 12.42
C ARG A 279 -1.24 -18.49 11.53
N SER A 280 -0.09 -17.90 11.22
CA SER A 280 0.87 -18.51 10.31
C SER A 280 1.77 -19.54 11.02
N PRO A 281 2.38 -20.48 10.29
CA PRO A 281 3.32 -21.42 10.87
C PRO A 281 4.66 -20.74 11.15
N LYS A 282 5.47 -21.35 12.01
CA LYS A 282 6.82 -20.86 12.29
C LYS A 282 7.62 -20.66 11.01
N GLY A 283 8.28 -19.50 10.91
CA GLY A 283 9.16 -19.18 9.80
C GLY A 283 8.49 -18.43 8.64
N VAL A 284 7.24 -18.01 8.80
CA VAL A 284 6.50 -17.28 7.75
C VAL A 284 6.41 -15.79 8.05
N MET A 285 6.37 -14.99 6.98
CA MET A 285 6.17 -13.55 7.04
C MET A 285 4.68 -13.20 7.00
N GLU A 286 4.21 -12.51 8.03
CA GLU A 286 2.85 -12.04 8.17
C GLU A 286 2.77 -10.50 8.06
N LYS A 287 1.57 -10.00 7.77
CA LYS A 287 1.23 -8.57 7.77
C LYS A 287 -0.29 -8.42 7.70
N CYS A 288 -0.79 -7.20 7.89
CA CYS A 288 -2.17 -6.85 7.55
C CYS A 288 -2.48 -7.30 6.11
N THR A 289 -3.65 -7.90 5.90
CA THR A 289 -4.12 -8.43 4.61
C THR A 289 -5.36 -7.69 4.09
N PHE A 290 -5.71 -6.53 4.68
CA PHE A 290 -6.98 -5.84 4.44
C PHE A 290 -8.21 -6.76 4.60
N CYS A 291 -8.11 -7.69 5.55
CA CYS A 291 -9.13 -8.70 5.79
C CYS A 291 -9.52 -9.46 4.49
N ALA A 292 -8.54 -9.98 3.74
CA ALA A 292 -8.75 -10.63 2.43
C ALA A 292 -9.95 -11.60 2.39
N THR A 293 -10.23 -12.36 3.46
CA THR A 293 -11.43 -13.20 3.57
C THR A 293 -12.77 -12.49 3.44
N ARG A 294 -12.85 -11.25 3.93
CA ARG A 294 -14.03 -10.40 3.78
C ARG A 294 -14.17 -9.94 2.34
N GLN A 295 -13.06 -9.51 1.73
CA GLN A 295 -13.06 -9.04 0.34
C GLN A 295 -13.38 -10.16 -0.65
N ASP A 296 -13.00 -11.39 -0.32
CA ASP A 296 -13.31 -12.58 -1.10
C ASP A 296 -14.75 -13.10 -0.87
N GLY A 297 -15.57 -12.40 -0.07
CA GLY A 297 -16.93 -12.80 0.28
C GLY A 297 -17.02 -14.06 1.16
N SER A 298 -15.88 -14.63 1.57
CA SER A 298 -15.81 -15.89 2.36
C SER A 298 -16.43 -15.75 3.76
N LYS A 299 -16.52 -14.52 4.28
CA LYS A 299 -17.19 -14.19 5.54
C LYS A 299 -18.61 -13.64 5.36
N GLY A 300 -19.11 -13.57 4.12
CA GLY A 300 -20.40 -12.98 3.74
C GLY A 300 -20.22 -11.81 2.77
N GLU A 301 -21.05 -11.75 1.73
CA GLU A 301 -21.05 -10.67 0.72
C GLU A 301 -21.31 -9.30 1.35
N GLU A 302 -22.01 -9.25 2.48
CA GLU A 302 -22.28 -8.03 3.23
C GLU A 302 -21.06 -7.42 3.93
N LEU A 303 -19.94 -8.15 3.98
CA LEU A 303 -18.68 -7.68 4.57
C LEU A 303 -17.65 -7.28 3.51
N VAL A 304 -17.92 -7.52 2.23
CA VAL A 304 -17.05 -7.06 1.13
C VAL A 304 -17.02 -5.53 1.15
N GLY A 305 -15.84 -4.96 0.98
CA GLY A 305 -15.63 -3.52 1.12
C GLY A 305 -15.57 -3.05 2.57
N ARG A 306 -15.42 -3.96 3.56
CA ARG A 306 -15.28 -3.60 4.98
C ARG A 306 -14.14 -4.35 5.66
N THR A 307 -13.61 -3.80 6.75
CA THR A 307 -12.56 -4.45 7.55
C THR A 307 -12.93 -4.60 9.02
N ALA A 308 -12.29 -5.55 9.70
CA ALA A 308 -12.51 -5.74 11.15
C ALA A 308 -12.08 -4.52 11.97
N CYS A 309 -11.00 -3.85 11.55
CA CYS A 309 -10.52 -2.65 12.22
C CYS A 309 -11.45 -1.45 12.06
N GLU A 310 -12.08 -1.28 10.89
CA GLU A 310 -13.15 -0.31 10.64
C GLU A 310 -14.39 -0.58 11.50
N ASP A 311 -14.94 -1.80 11.44
CA ASP A 311 -16.14 -2.18 12.21
C ASP A 311 -16.00 -1.94 13.71
N ALA A 312 -14.79 -2.11 14.23
CA ALA A 312 -14.50 -1.99 15.64
C ALA A 312 -14.11 -0.58 16.08
N CYS A 313 -13.96 0.38 15.17
CA CYS A 313 -13.44 1.71 15.46
C CYS A 313 -14.55 2.64 16.03
N PRO A 314 -14.63 2.88 17.35
CA PRO A 314 -15.71 3.71 17.90
C PRO A 314 -15.72 5.17 17.40
N PRO A 315 -14.58 5.83 17.10
CA PRO A 315 -14.59 7.17 16.54
C PRO A 315 -14.77 7.20 15.02
N GLU A 316 -14.94 6.05 14.36
CA GLU A 316 -15.10 5.94 12.89
C GLU A 316 -13.92 6.61 12.14
N ALA A 317 -12.71 6.36 12.65
CA ALA A 317 -11.47 6.92 12.11
C ALA A 317 -10.88 6.09 10.96
N ILE A 318 -11.50 4.98 10.59
CA ILE A 318 -11.02 4.04 9.58
C ILE A 318 -12.15 3.82 8.60
N GLN A 319 -11.92 4.11 7.33
CA GLN A 319 -12.85 3.88 6.23
C GLN A 319 -12.15 3.00 5.21
N PHE A 320 -12.75 1.89 4.82
CA PHE A 320 -12.17 0.95 3.87
C PHE A 320 -13.10 0.76 2.68
N GLY A 321 -12.54 0.56 1.49
CA GLY A 321 -13.34 0.38 0.29
C GLY A 321 -12.52 0.47 -0.99
N ASP A 322 -13.22 0.45 -2.12
CA ASP A 322 -12.62 0.52 -3.43
C ASP A 322 -12.23 1.96 -3.77
N MET A 323 -10.93 2.22 -3.85
CA MET A 323 -10.40 3.55 -4.16
C MET A 323 -10.68 3.99 -5.59
N ASN A 324 -11.11 3.10 -6.48
CA ASN A 324 -11.52 3.46 -7.84
C ASN A 324 -13.03 3.74 -7.95
N ASP A 325 -13.82 3.41 -6.93
CA ASP A 325 -15.25 3.72 -6.86
C ASP A 325 -15.48 5.01 -6.06
N SER A 326 -15.91 6.08 -6.73
CA SER A 326 -16.21 7.37 -6.09
C SER A 326 -17.33 7.28 -5.06
N GLU A 327 -18.21 6.29 -5.16
CA GLU A 327 -19.32 6.06 -4.23
C GLU A 327 -18.91 5.21 -3.01
N SER A 328 -17.66 4.72 -2.96
CA SER A 328 -17.17 3.94 -1.83
C SER A 328 -16.99 4.79 -0.57
N ASP A 329 -17.11 4.16 0.60
CA ASP A 329 -16.94 4.80 1.91
C ASP A 329 -15.66 5.65 2.02
N PRO A 330 -14.44 5.17 1.66
CA PRO A 330 -13.23 6.00 1.73
C PRO A 330 -13.27 7.19 0.76
N GLN A 331 -13.79 7.04 -0.45
CA GLN A 331 -13.85 8.14 -1.42
C GLN A 331 -14.84 9.23 -0.99
N GLN A 332 -16.02 8.84 -0.53
CA GLN A 332 -17.01 9.75 0.03
C GLN A 332 -16.49 10.47 1.28
N TYR A 333 -15.75 9.76 2.14
CA TYR A 333 -15.13 10.37 3.33
C TYR A 333 -14.04 11.38 2.97
N LEU A 334 -13.24 11.13 1.92
CA LEU A 334 -12.23 12.06 1.44
C LEU A 334 -12.82 13.30 0.75
N ASP A 335 -13.95 13.17 0.06
CA ASP A 335 -14.61 14.28 -0.63
C ASP A 335 -15.13 15.34 0.34
N ASP A 336 -15.80 14.91 1.42
CA ASP A 336 -16.26 15.81 2.48
C ASP A 336 -16.07 15.20 3.88
N PRO A 337 -14.85 15.28 4.44
CA PRO A 337 -14.56 14.76 5.77
C PRO A 337 -15.46 15.38 6.84
N ALA A 338 -15.80 16.67 6.70
CA ALA A 338 -16.65 17.38 7.65
C ALA A 338 -18.06 16.76 7.70
N LEU A 339 -18.66 16.52 6.52
CA LEU A 339 -19.97 15.90 6.40
C LEU A 339 -19.96 14.47 6.91
N ALA A 340 -19.01 13.65 6.47
CA ALA A 340 -18.90 12.25 6.89
C ALA A 340 -18.77 12.12 8.41
N ARG A 341 -17.93 12.96 9.02
CA ARG A 341 -17.73 13.05 10.47
C ARG A 341 -18.97 13.43 11.26
N VAL A 342 -19.83 14.29 10.70
CA VAL A 342 -21.08 14.71 11.34
C VAL A 342 -22.14 13.62 11.16
N GLN A 343 -22.24 13.01 9.97
CA GLN A 343 -23.16 11.90 9.71
C GLN A 343 -22.92 10.71 10.65
N ALA A 344 -21.65 10.32 10.84
CA ALA A 344 -21.21 9.29 11.78
C ALA A 344 -21.77 9.52 13.20
N GLN A 345 -21.76 10.76 13.67
CA GLN A 345 -22.24 11.11 15.01
C GLN A 345 -23.77 11.07 15.17
N SER A 346 -24.52 11.02 14.06
CA SER A 346 -26.00 11.05 14.07
C SER A 346 -26.56 12.19 14.96
N PRO A 347 -26.28 13.46 14.63
CA PRO A 347 -26.52 14.58 15.52
C PRO A 347 -28.02 14.73 15.84
N PRO A 348 -28.39 14.96 17.12
CA PRO A 348 -29.79 15.18 17.50
C PRO A 348 -30.32 16.57 17.11
N GLU A 349 -29.44 17.52 16.77
CA GLU A 349 -29.79 18.89 16.42
C GLU A 349 -30.48 18.95 15.06
N ALA A 350 -31.72 19.47 15.03
CA ALA A 350 -32.51 19.58 13.81
C ALA A 350 -31.83 20.41 12.71
N GLU A 351 -31.07 21.44 13.11
CA GLU A 351 -30.34 22.32 12.19
C GLU A 351 -29.18 21.58 11.50
N LEU A 352 -28.49 20.67 12.19
CA LEU A 352 -27.47 19.82 11.58
C LEU A 352 -28.10 18.73 10.71
N GLN A 353 -29.24 18.16 11.09
CA GLN A 353 -29.97 17.22 10.26
C GLN A 353 -30.44 17.86 8.94
N GLU A 354 -30.94 19.10 9.01
CA GLU A 354 -31.29 19.88 7.82
C GLU A 354 -30.05 20.20 6.97
N ALA A 355 -28.93 20.58 7.59
CA ALA A 355 -27.69 20.83 6.88
C ALA A 355 -27.19 19.59 6.13
N ILE A 356 -27.20 18.42 6.77
CA ILE A 356 -26.88 17.13 6.13
C ILE A 356 -27.81 16.90 4.94
N ALA A 357 -29.13 17.02 5.14
CA ALA A 357 -30.12 16.76 4.09
C ALA A 357 -29.96 17.71 2.88
N VAL A 358 -29.55 18.95 3.11
CA VAL A 358 -29.22 19.89 2.03
C VAL A 358 -27.96 19.45 1.27
N LEU A 359 -26.90 19.08 1.98
CA LEU A 359 -25.61 18.71 1.36
C LEU A 359 -25.65 17.36 0.65
N THR A 360 -26.48 16.42 1.12
CA THR A 360 -26.70 15.12 0.46
C THR A 360 -27.74 15.19 -0.67
N GLY A 361 -28.34 16.36 -0.89
CA GLY A 361 -29.39 16.54 -1.90
C GLY A 361 -30.73 15.88 -1.57
N GLU A 362 -30.95 15.46 -0.32
CA GLU A 362 -32.25 15.00 0.16
C GLU A 362 -33.27 16.14 0.25
N THR A 363 -32.80 17.38 0.43
CA THR A 363 -33.60 18.60 0.49
C THR A 363 -32.97 19.68 -0.40
N GLU A 364 -33.81 20.41 -1.16
CA GLU A 364 -33.35 21.53 -1.98
C GLU A 364 -32.88 22.69 -1.08
N PRO A 365 -31.70 23.28 -1.34
CA PRO A 365 -31.22 24.44 -0.58
C PRO A 365 -32.11 25.67 -0.80
N ALA A 366 -32.19 26.53 0.20
CA ALA A 366 -32.80 27.86 0.05
C ALA A 366 -32.03 28.70 -0.99
N GLU A 367 -32.74 29.51 -1.79
CA GLU A 367 -32.12 30.35 -2.84
C GLU A 367 -31.37 31.55 -2.24
N ASP A 368 -31.85 32.08 -1.11
CA ASP A 368 -31.24 33.17 -0.37
C ASP A 368 -31.53 33.09 1.14
N ASP A 369 -30.81 33.89 1.93
CA ASP A 369 -30.87 33.90 3.40
C ASP A 369 -32.25 34.38 3.95
N ASP A 370 -33.20 34.80 3.09
CA ASP A 370 -34.53 35.27 3.48
C ASP A 370 -35.63 34.19 3.30
N ASP A 371 -35.32 33.06 2.66
CA ASP A 371 -36.21 31.91 2.48
C ASP A 371 -36.24 31.00 3.72
N ASP A 372 -37.34 30.26 3.90
CA ASP A 372 -37.46 29.26 4.97
C ASP A 372 -36.59 28.03 4.64
N GLY A 373 -35.40 27.94 5.24
CA GLY A 373 -34.51 26.78 5.15
C GLY A 373 -33.03 27.17 5.20
N LEU A 374 -32.12 26.20 5.05
CA LEU A 374 -30.69 26.46 4.93
C LEU A 374 -30.27 26.64 3.47
N THR A 375 -29.46 27.67 3.20
CA THR A 375 -28.69 27.73 1.95
C THR A 375 -27.56 26.68 1.99
N GLU A 376 -27.06 26.24 0.83
CA GLU A 376 -25.93 25.28 0.77
C GLU A 376 -24.70 25.81 1.53
N ARG A 377 -24.46 27.13 1.45
CA ARG A 377 -23.36 27.80 2.14
C ARG A 377 -23.51 27.75 3.67
N GLU A 378 -24.72 27.93 4.18
CA GLU A 378 -24.99 27.84 5.62
C GLU A 378 -24.90 26.41 6.12
N ALA A 379 -25.48 25.46 5.37
CA ALA A 379 -25.38 24.04 5.64
C ALA A 379 -23.90 23.60 5.73
N ARG A 380 -23.09 23.98 4.75
CA ARG A 380 -21.64 23.69 4.74
C ARG A 380 -20.91 24.35 5.91
N SER A 381 -21.26 25.59 6.26
CA SER A 381 -20.66 26.27 7.42
C SER A 381 -21.01 25.60 8.74
N LEU A 382 -22.22 25.06 8.89
CA LEU A 382 -22.66 24.35 10.10
C LEU A 382 -21.93 23.02 10.24
N VAL A 383 -21.88 22.25 9.14
CA VAL A 383 -21.18 20.97 9.10
C VAL A 383 -19.68 21.15 9.36
N GLN A 384 -19.02 22.13 8.75
CA GLN A 384 -17.60 22.41 9.03
C GLN A 384 -17.36 22.90 10.46
N ALA A 385 -18.29 23.63 11.06
CA ALA A 385 -18.17 24.08 12.44
C ALA A 385 -18.20 22.91 13.45
N GLU A 386 -18.96 21.86 13.14
CA GLU A 386 -19.07 20.67 14.00
C GLU A 386 -18.06 19.57 13.65
N GLY A 387 -17.92 19.25 12.36
CA GLY A 387 -17.06 18.20 11.82
C GLY A 387 -15.57 18.57 11.73
N GLY A 388 -15.24 19.86 11.79
CA GLY A 388 -13.92 20.34 11.38
C GLY A 388 -13.76 20.29 9.85
N THR A 389 -12.62 20.70 9.34
CA THR A 389 -12.42 20.88 7.88
C THR A 389 -11.63 19.76 7.21
N GLY A 390 -10.84 18.97 7.95
CA GLY A 390 -10.03 17.90 7.39
C GLY A 390 -9.00 18.40 6.37
N ASP A 391 -8.51 19.64 6.51
CA ASP A 391 -7.76 20.37 5.48
C ASP A 391 -6.41 19.75 5.08
N SER A 392 -5.91 18.78 5.83
CA SER A 392 -4.61 18.14 5.59
C SER A 392 -4.83 16.67 5.26
N THR A 393 -4.43 16.27 4.06
CA THR A 393 -4.36 14.87 3.64
C THR A 393 -2.97 14.53 3.15
N PHE A 394 -2.53 13.29 3.41
CA PHE A 394 -1.23 12.81 2.95
C PHE A 394 -1.23 11.30 2.72
N ARG A 395 -0.24 10.83 1.97
CA ARG A 395 0.11 9.41 1.85
C ARG A 395 1.45 9.21 2.53
N LEU A 396 1.53 8.27 3.46
CA LEU A 396 2.72 8.08 4.28
C LEU A 396 3.92 7.70 3.40
N LEU A 397 5.00 8.50 3.48
CA LEU A 397 6.23 8.30 2.71
C LEU A 397 6.00 8.25 1.18
N GLU A 398 5.09 9.09 0.66
CA GLU A 398 4.77 9.16 -0.77
C GLU A 398 6.01 9.36 -1.65
N ASP A 399 7.01 10.10 -1.15
CA ASP A 399 8.28 10.39 -1.81
C ASP A 399 9.09 9.15 -2.23
N ILE A 400 8.84 8.00 -1.60
CA ILE A 400 9.52 6.73 -1.93
C ILE A 400 8.99 6.15 -3.25
N GLY A 401 7.78 6.53 -3.66
CA GLY A 401 7.15 6.06 -4.91
C GLY A 401 6.43 4.72 -4.80
N THR A 402 6.18 4.20 -3.59
CA THR A 402 5.46 2.92 -3.36
C THR A 402 4.01 2.95 -3.83
N GLU A 403 3.44 4.13 -4.08
CA GLU A 403 2.02 4.32 -4.37
C GLU A 403 1.14 3.62 -3.31
N PRO A 404 1.20 4.07 -2.05
CA PRO A 404 0.48 3.43 -0.96
C PRO A 404 -1.03 3.61 -1.12
N ASN A 405 -1.79 2.54 -0.85
CA ASN A 405 -3.26 2.52 -0.95
C ASN A 405 -3.94 2.93 0.35
N ILE A 406 -3.26 3.73 1.18
CA ILE A 406 -3.83 4.34 2.39
C ILE A 406 -3.61 5.84 2.33
N VAL A 407 -4.70 6.58 2.51
CA VAL A 407 -4.68 8.03 2.62
C VAL A 407 -4.99 8.41 4.07
N TYR A 408 -4.28 9.40 4.58
CA TYR A 408 -4.43 9.89 5.93
C TYR A 408 -5.06 11.28 5.92
N ILE A 409 -5.97 11.56 6.85
CA ILE A 409 -6.45 12.90 7.17
C ILE A 409 -5.82 13.33 8.50
N GLY A 410 -5.24 14.53 8.54
CA GLY A 410 -4.57 15.11 9.70
C GLY A 410 -3.09 15.40 9.45
N ASN A 411 -2.32 15.47 10.54
CA ASN A 411 -0.91 15.84 10.48
C ASN A 411 -0.04 14.63 10.09
N GLU A 412 0.73 14.77 9.01
CA GLU A 412 1.83 13.86 8.72
C GLU A 412 2.92 14.04 9.78
N PRO A 413 3.46 12.96 10.38
CA PRO A 413 4.57 13.10 11.30
C PRO A 413 5.79 13.64 10.55
N GLY A 414 6.35 14.75 11.03
CA GLY A 414 7.56 15.32 10.47
C GLY A 414 8.80 14.46 10.76
N PRO A 415 9.95 14.81 10.15
CA PRO A 415 11.19 14.04 10.28
C PRO A 415 11.79 14.02 11.69
N ASN A 416 11.28 14.84 12.62
CA ASN A 416 11.70 14.86 14.02
C ASN A 416 10.61 14.36 14.97
N ALA A 417 9.55 13.71 14.44
CA ALA A 417 8.45 13.20 15.24
C ALA A 417 8.94 12.08 16.17
N GLN A 418 8.71 12.26 17.47
CA GLN A 418 9.08 11.30 18.51
C GLN A 418 7.85 10.61 19.04
N GLN A 419 7.89 9.30 19.11
CA GLN A 419 6.83 8.52 19.72
C GLN A 419 6.70 8.88 21.21
N VAL A 420 5.46 8.95 21.68
CA VAL A 420 5.13 9.12 23.11
C VAL A 420 4.10 8.08 23.53
N ASP A 421 3.92 7.93 24.84
CA ASP A 421 2.94 6.99 25.37
C ASP A 421 1.51 7.40 24.98
N GLY A 422 0.80 6.45 24.38
CA GLY A 422 -0.62 6.57 24.07
C GLY A 422 -1.50 6.54 25.32
N PRO A 423 -2.82 6.76 25.16
CA PRO A 423 -3.77 6.73 26.27
C PRO A 423 -4.06 5.31 26.80
N VAL A 424 -3.75 4.28 26.01
CA VAL A 424 -3.94 2.87 26.33
C VAL A 424 -2.66 2.13 25.96
N ASP A 425 -2.14 1.33 26.88
CA ASP A 425 -1.01 0.45 26.60
C ASP A 425 -1.50 -0.84 25.92
N TYR A 426 -0.70 -1.38 25.00
CA TYR A 426 -1.03 -2.65 24.33
C TYR A 426 -1.23 -3.80 25.34
N GLU A 427 -0.48 -3.80 26.43
CA GLU A 427 -0.59 -4.79 27.51
C GLU A 427 -1.97 -4.75 28.18
N ASP A 428 -2.60 -3.58 28.28
CA ASP A 428 -3.92 -3.41 28.89
C ASP A 428 -5.04 -4.03 28.05
N VAL A 429 -4.85 -4.12 26.74
CA VAL A 429 -5.76 -4.80 25.81
C VAL A 429 -5.34 -6.24 25.51
N GLY A 430 -4.39 -6.78 26.30
CA GLY A 430 -3.96 -8.16 26.20
C GLY A 430 -3.05 -8.46 25.01
N HIS A 431 -2.42 -7.44 24.43
CA HIS A 431 -1.44 -7.58 23.36
C HIS A 431 -0.03 -7.24 23.84
N THR A 432 0.97 -7.88 23.26
CA THR A 432 2.37 -7.52 23.53
C THR A 432 2.86 -6.60 22.42
N ASP A 433 3.42 -5.46 22.78
CA ASP A 433 4.09 -4.60 21.81
C ASP A 433 5.59 -4.86 21.75
N ASN A 434 5.95 -5.95 21.08
CA ASN A 434 7.36 -6.35 20.90
C ASN A 434 8.16 -5.39 20.02
N ARG A 435 7.49 -4.45 19.34
CA ARG A 435 8.13 -3.49 18.44
C ARG A 435 8.08 -2.06 18.97
N LYS A 436 7.39 -1.78 20.09
CA LYS A 436 7.40 -0.48 20.77
C LYS A 436 8.83 -0.02 20.97
N ASP A 437 9.68 -0.86 21.59
CA ASP A 437 11.09 -0.55 21.86
C ASP A 437 11.93 -0.15 20.62
N ILE A 438 11.49 -0.55 19.42
CA ILE A 438 12.19 -0.29 18.16
C ILE A 438 11.57 0.90 17.40
N VAL A 439 10.25 1.05 17.43
CA VAL A 439 9.52 2.19 16.84
C VAL A 439 9.57 3.41 17.77
N ASP A 440 9.91 3.22 19.05
CA ASP A 440 10.00 4.25 20.10
C ASP A 440 10.99 5.38 19.79
N ARG A 441 11.88 5.23 18.78
CA ARG A 441 12.87 6.24 18.42
C ARG A 441 12.41 7.19 17.31
N GLY A 442 11.38 6.84 16.52
CA GLY A 442 10.86 7.69 15.44
C GLY A 442 9.54 7.20 14.85
N THR A 443 8.60 8.13 14.62
CA THR A 443 7.26 7.80 14.07
C THR A 443 7.30 7.51 12.57
N VAL A 444 8.11 8.27 11.82
CA VAL A 444 8.56 8.06 10.44
C VAL A 444 9.82 8.90 10.19
N GLY A 445 10.58 8.59 9.14
CA GLY A 445 11.67 9.44 8.65
C GLY A 445 13.07 9.00 9.12
N ILE A 446 14.07 9.49 8.39
CA ILE A 446 15.49 9.24 8.65
C ILE A 446 15.85 9.83 10.01
N ASP A 447 16.53 9.04 10.85
CA ASP A 447 17.05 9.43 12.16
C ASP A 447 17.63 10.87 12.15
N PRO A 448 17.13 11.78 13.01
CA PRO A 448 17.62 13.16 13.08
C PRO A 448 19.05 13.30 13.66
N PHE A 449 19.73 12.20 14.02
CA PHE A 449 21.06 12.21 14.62
C PHE A 449 22.27 12.02 13.67
N ASN A 450 22.08 12.18 12.34
CA ASN A 450 23.23 12.30 11.42
C ASN A 450 23.99 13.64 11.60
#